data_AF-A0A4Q3UTF7-F1
#
_entry.id   AF-A0A4Q3UTF7-F1
#
_cell.length_a   1.000
_cell.length_b   1.000
_cell.length_c   1.000
_cell.angle_alpha   90.00
_cell.angle_beta   90.00
_cell.angle_gamma   90.00
#
_symmetry.space_group_name_H-M   'P 1'
#
loop_
_entity.id
_entity.type
_entity.pdbx_description
1 polymer ?
#
loop_
_entity_poly.entity_id
_entity_poly.type
_entity_poly.pdbx_seq_one_letter_code
_entity_poly.pdbx_strand_id
1 'polypeptide(L)'
;MTRRELLKSSGQAYLATGLAPLASALVESGATTASDTTRCINVVNFIRGVEPRFKTDLLLPVQKQMEILREHRLPATWLLQFDALVAGPFVEYLKAHKPEEHEVGFWFEMNEMHCRAAGVEWRGRPGFEWDHFPLVAFTIGYTPEERIKLADTAMIEFKRIWGFHPKSVASWNLDAITLAHLTETYGVDAYAVCRDQIATDGFTIWGAPIAGYYPSKTNAWSPALDRKNQISTPIFRMLGQDPVYYYDNRSRLPDGKVVREPDTMEPVWTSGKSPVFVREFLKMIAEAPTMEFGYAQLGQENSFPWPEMAEAYGPQMEALAALRQKGSVHVETMGDSGRRFKRTFRSTPIQSQVQLADPFGNVESPETSIWYGSRFYRADLHIKGDFPYLRDLTVYDDRFPQPFLGTATRQHEVQQRMLAVLDGYHWST
;
A
#
# COMPACT_ATOMS: atom_id res chain seq x y z
N MET A 1 2.31 26.24 52.72
CA MET A 1 1.56 25.63 51.62
C MET A 1 1.30 26.71 50.58
N THR A 2 1.96 26.61 49.42
CA THR A 2 1.96 27.68 48.41
C THR A 2 0.81 27.52 47.41
N ARG A 3 0.38 28.61 46.77
CA ARG A 3 -0.71 28.65 45.77
C ARG A 3 -0.52 27.64 44.61
N ARG A 4 0.72 27.21 44.38
CA ARG A 4 1.15 26.22 43.36
C ARG A 4 0.90 24.76 43.80
N GLU A 5 0.90 24.49 45.10
CA GLU A 5 0.61 23.15 45.68
C GLU A 5 -0.90 22.89 45.76
N LEU A 6 -1.69 23.95 46.00
CA LEU A 6 -3.16 23.86 45.98
C LEU A 6 -3.70 23.54 44.58
N LEU A 7 -3.11 24.10 43.52
CA LEU A 7 -3.50 23.83 42.12
C LEU A 7 -3.11 22.41 41.64
N LYS A 8 -2.02 21.82 42.15
CA LYS A 8 -1.66 20.41 41.85
C LYS A 8 -2.62 19.42 42.51
N SER A 9 -3.00 19.65 43.77
CA SER A 9 -3.90 18.75 44.51
C SER A 9 -5.35 18.83 44.04
N SER A 10 -5.84 20.01 43.63
CA SER A 10 -7.21 20.18 43.15
C SER A 10 -7.38 19.79 41.67
N GLY A 11 -6.37 19.94 40.81
CA GLY A 11 -6.43 19.49 39.41
C GLY A 11 -6.42 17.97 39.24
N GLN A 12 -5.67 17.24 40.08
CA GLN A 12 -5.61 15.77 40.02
C GLN A 12 -6.87 15.09 40.58
N ALA A 13 -7.55 15.71 41.55
CA ALA A 13 -8.77 15.16 42.13
C ALA A 13 -10.00 15.29 41.20
N TYR A 14 -10.07 16.34 40.39
CA TYR A 14 -11.20 16.57 39.46
C TYR A 14 -11.07 15.80 38.12
N LEU A 15 -9.86 15.45 37.69
CA LEU A 15 -9.65 14.60 36.50
C LEU A 15 -9.87 13.11 36.79
N ALA A 16 -9.59 12.65 38.00
CA ALA A 16 -9.79 11.24 38.38
C ALA A 16 -11.26 10.86 38.58
N THR A 17 -12.14 11.81 38.95
CA THR A 17 -13.56 11.55 39.24
C THR A 17 -14.49 11.72 38.03
N GLY A 18 -14.04 12.38 36.96
CA GLY A 18 -14.80 12.52 35.71
C GLY A 18 -14.57 11.43 34.65
N LEU A 19 -13.50 10.64 34.77
CA LEU A 19 -13.12 9.63 33.77
C LEU A 19 -13.35 8.18 34.22
N ALA A 20 -13.56 7.94 35.52
CA ALA A 20 -13.86 6.62 36.06
C ALA A 20 -15.14 5.97 35.48
N PRO A 21 -16.24 6.71 35.20
CA PRO A 21 -17.44 6.11 34.59
C PRO A 21 -17.22 5.75 33.11
N LEU A 22 -16.34 6.46 32.40
CA LEU A 22 -16.01 6.21 30.98
C LEU A 22 -15.09 4.99 30.81
N ALA A 23 -14.13 4.81 31.72
CA ALA A 23 -13.26 3.64 31.72
C ALA A 23 -14.00 2.35 32.08
N SER A 24 -14.98 2.39 33.01
CA SER A 24 -15.80 1.21 33.34
C SER A 24 -16.84 0.90 32.27
N ALA A 25 -17.43 1.90 31.60
CA ALA A 25 -18.37 1.66 30.48
C ALA A 25 -17.70 1.00 29.25
N LEU A 26 -16.42 1.28 29.01
CA LEU A 26 -15.62 0.61 27.97
C LEU A 26 -15.27 -0.83 28.31
N VAL A 27 -15.24 -1.19 29.60
CA VAL A 27 -14.92 -2.54 30.09
C VAL A 27 -16.18 -3.40 30.29
N GLU A 28 -17.35 -2.78 30.55
CA GLU A 28 -18.63 -3.50 30.77
C GLU A 28 -19.51 -3.65 29.52
N SER A 29 -19.16 -3.00 28.39
CA SER A 29 -19.74 -3.37 27.11
C SER A 29 -19.06 -4.65 26.59
N GLY A 30 -19.55 -5.79 27.07
CA GLY A 30 -19.34 -7.08 26.42
C GLY A 30 -19.87 -7.02 24.99
N ALA A 31 -19.03 -6.57 24.05
CA ALA A 31 -19.23 -6.76 22.62
C ALA A 31 -18.83 -8.20 22.27
N THR A 32 -19.60 -9.17 22.75
CA THR A 32 -19.71 -10.46 22.07
C THR A 32 -20.55 -10.27 20.81
N THR A 33 -19.90 -9.81 19.77
CA THR A 33 -20.17 -10.20 18.38
C THR A 33 -18.80 -10.55 17.82
N ALA A 34 -18.62 -11.74 17.22
CA ALA A 34 -17.45 -11.98 16.38
C ALA A 34 -17.28 -10.75 15.48
N SER A 35 -16.14 -10.05 15.53
CA SER A 35 -16.05 -8.79 14.81
C SER A 35 -16.20 -9.07 13.32
N ASP A 36 -17.21 -8.47 12.68
CA ASP A 36 -17.46 -8.49 11.22
C ASP A 36 -16.33 -7.83 10.40
N THR A 37 -15.19 -7.55 11.03
CA THR A 37 -13.99 -7.01 10.41
C THR A 37 -13.50 -7.92 9.29
N THR A 38 -13.32 -7.34 8.11
CA THR A 38 -12.62 -8.00 7.01
C THR A 38 -11.12 -7.74 7.12
N ARG A 39 -10.31 -8.79 7.31
CA ARG A 39 -8.85 -8.71 7.33
C ARG A 39 -8.28 -9.43 6.12
N CYS A 40 -7.56 -8.71 5.26
CA CYS A 40 -7.01 -9.27 4.03
C CYS A 40 -5.49 -9.06 3.96
N ILE A 41 -4.77 -10.08 3.53
CA ILE A 41 -3.35 -9.96 3.16
C ILE A 41 -3.18 -10.51 1.74
N ASN A 42 -2.68 -9.70 0.82
CA ASN A 42 -2.34 -10.16 -0.52
C ASN A 42 -0.83 -10.40 -0.65
N VAL A 43 -0.46 -11.46 -1.39
CA VAL A 43 0.89 -11.56 -1.94
C VAL A 43 0.86 -11.04 -3.37
N VAL A 44 1.58 -9.95 -3.62
CA VAL A 44 1.67 -9.30 -4.94
C VAL A 44 3.13 -9.23 -5.34
N ASN A 45 3.47 -9.88 -6.44
CA ASN A 45 4.79 -9.79 -7.07
C ASN A 45 4.59 -9.15 -8.44
N PHE A 46 5.34 -8.09 -8.74
CA PHE A 46 5.27 -7.41 -10.03
C PHE A 46 6.57 -7.59 -10.80
N ILE A 47 6.42 -7.70 -12.12
CA ILE A 47 7.42 -8.25 -13.03
C ILE A 47 7.72 -7.22 -14.11
N ARG A 48 8.96 -6.74 -14.16
CA ARG A 48 9.51 -5.99 -15.28
C ARG A 48 10.27 -6.91 -16.23
N GLY A 49 10.23 -6.59 -17.51
CA GLY A 49 10.96 -7.31 -18.56
C GLY A 49 12.41 -6.83 -18.70
N VAL A 50 12.69 -5.60 -18.25
CA VAL A 50 13.99 -4.95 -18.34
C VAL A 50 14.38 -4.25 -17.03
N GLU A 51 15.68 -4.26 -16.73
CA GLU A 51 16.30 -3.45 -15.67
C GLU A 51 17.50 -2.71 -16.27
N PRO A 52 17.34 -1.44 -16.67
CA PRO A 52 18.37 -0.70 -17.39
C PRO A 52 19.44 -0.11 -16.47
N ARG A 53 19.25 -0.11 -15.14
CA ARG A 53 20.22 0.47 -14.19
C ARG A 53 21.44 -0.44 -13.98
N PHE A 54 21.24 -1.76 -14.06
CA PHE A 54 22.30 -2.75 -13.86
C PHE A 54 21.91 -4.11 -14.46
N LYS A 55 22.91 -4.95 -14.74
CA LYS A 55 22.66 -6.31 -15.23
C LYS A 55 22.18 -7.21 -14.10
N THR A 56 21.02 -7.85 -14.27
CA THR A 56 20.47 -8.82 -13.33
C THR A 56 19.65 -9.90 -14.04
N ASP A 57 19.43 -11.03 -13.37
CA ASP A 57 18.49 -12.06 -13.80
C ASP A 57 17.10 -11.73 -13.25
N LEU A 58 16.21 -11.31 -14.14
CA LEU A 58 14.84 -10.92 -13.80
C LEU A 58 13.89 -12.13 -13.70
N LEU A 59 14.26 -13.31 -14.19
CA LEU A 59 13.42 -14.52 -14.12
C LEU A 59 13.65 -15.28 -12.81
N LEU A 60 14.90 -15.34 -12.32
CA LEU A 60 15.24 -16.10 -11.11
C LEU A 60 14.39 -15.71 -9.88
N PRO A 61 14.17 -14.41 -9.55
CA PRO A 61 13.25 -14.03 -8.48
C PRO A 61 11.85 -14.60 -8.67
N VAL A 62 11.28 -14.50 -9.87
CA VAL A 62 9.93 -15.00 -10.19
C VAL A 62 9.84 -16.50 -9.95
N GLN A 63 10.87 -17.25 -10.36
CA GLN A 63 10.93 -18.70 -10.16
C GLN A 63 10.97 -19.08 -8.68
N LYS A 64 11.81 -18.40 -7.90
CA LYS A 64 12.02 -18.70 -6.48
C LYS A 64 10.83 -18.30 -5.62
N GLN A 65 10.24 -17.14 -5.90
CA GLN A 65 8.99 -16.72 -5.27
C GLN A 65 7.85 -17.71 -5.57
N MET A 66 7.72 -18.17 -6.83
CA MET A 66 6.70 -19.16 -7.23
C MET A 66 6.90 -20.50 -6.52
N GLU A 67 8.15 -20.97 -6.41
CA GLU A 67 8.52 -22.20 -5.69
C GLU A 67 8.02 -22.17 -4.23
N ILE A 68 8.38 -21.12 -3.49
CA ILE A 68 8.02 -20.95 -2.08
C ILE A 68 6.50 -20.79 -1.91
N LEU A 69 5.84 -20.00 -2.78
CA LEU A 69 4.39 -19.81 -2.71
C LEU A 69 3.64 -21.13 -2.93
N ARG A 70 4.12 -21.97 -3.84
CA ARG A 70 3.55 -23.31 -4.08
C ARG A 70 3.77 -24.24 -2.89
N GLU A 71 4.94 -24.20 -2.27
CA GLU A 71 5.24 -24.99 -1.06
C GLU A 71 4.23 -24.69 0.06
N HIS A 72 3.97 -23.41 0.32
CA HIS A 72 3.01 -22.96 1.32
C HIS A 72 1.55 -22.91 0.82
N ARG A 73 1.31 -23.26 -0.45
CA ARG A 73 0.01 -23.21 -1.14
C ARG A 73 -0.67 -21.84 -1.10
N LEU A 74 0.07 -20.75 -1.00
CA LEU A 74 -0.46 -19.40 -0.84
C LEU A 74 -0.93 -18.83 -2.19
N PRO A 75 -2.15 -18.23 -2.28
CA PRO A 75 -2.53 -17.50 -3.48
C PRO A 75 -1.68 -16.24 -3.64
N ALA A 76 -1.38 -15.88 -4.88
CA ALA A 76 -0.56 -14.72 -5.21
C ALA A 76 -1.01 -14.08 -6.51
N THR A 77 -0.68 -12.80 -6.67
CA THR A 77 -0.96 -12.00 -7.87
C THR A 77 0.35 -11.64 -8.55
N TRP A 78 0.48 -11.98 -9.84
CA TRP A 78 1.64 -11.68 -10.66
C TRP A 78 1.30 -10.56 -11.63
N LEU A 79 1.83 -9.36 -11.40
CA LEU A 79 1.52 -8.18 -12.21
C LEU A 79 2.62 -7.96 -13.25
N LEU A 80 2.29 -8.17 -14.53
CA LEU A 80 3.24 -8.02 -15.63
C LEU A 80 3.26 -6.57 -16.12
N GLN A 81 4.43 -5.95 -16.16
CA GLN A 81 4.63 -4.73 -16.94
C GLN A 81 4.53 -5.06 -18.43
N PHE A 82 4.24 -4.07 -19.28
CA PHE A 82 4.01 -4.29 -20.71
C PHE A 82 5.15 -5.06 -21.41
N ASP A 83 6.41 -4.78 -21.06
CA ASP A 83 7.58 -5.47 -21.62
C ASP A 83 7.62 -6.94 -21.18
N ALA A 84 7.39 -7.24 -19.90
CA ALA A 84 7.28 -8.60 -19.39
C ALA A 84 6.07 -9.35 -19.97
N LEU A 85 5.02 -8.62 -20.34
CA LEU A 85 3.83 -9.18 -20.98
C LEU A 85 4.12 -9.60 -22.44
N VAL A 86 4.89 -8.81 -23.20
CA VAL A 86 5.07 -9.05 -24.64
C VAL A 86 6.43 -9.65 -25.01
N ALA A 87 7.40 -9.67 -24.09
CA ALA A 87 8.76 -10.12 -24.33
C ALA A 87 9.34 -10.90 -23.13
N GLY A 88 10.44 -11.61 -23.40
CA GLY A 88 11.12 -12.43 -22.42
C GLY A 88 10.37 -13.71 -22.04
N PRO A 89 10.84 -14.43 -21.01
CA PRO A 89 10.34 -15.76 -20.66
C PRO A 89 9.11 -15.75 -19.75
N PHE A 90 8.63 -14.58 -19.30
CA PHE A 90 7.70 -14.47 -18.18
C PHE A 90 6.33 -15.05 -18.45
N VAL A 91 5.71 -14.72 -19.59
CA VAL A 91 4.39 -15.25 -19.95
C VAL A 91 4.43 -16.76 -20.15
N GLU A 92 5.44 -17.27 -20.86
CA GLU A 92 5.62 -18.71 -21.06
C GLU A 92 5.81 -19.44 -19.73
N TYR A 93 6.67 -18.89 -18.85
CA TYR A 93 6.90 -19.43 -17.53
C TYR A 93 5.61 -19.45 -16.69
N LEU A 94 4.87 -18.34 -16.63
CA LEU A 94 3.63 -18.25 -15.85
C LEU A 94 2.54 -19.18 -16.42
N LYS A 95 2.39 -19.28 -17.74
CA LYS A 95 1.43 -20.22 -18.35
C LYS A 95 1.74 -21.67 -18.00
N ALA A 96 3.01 -22.02 -17.90
CA ALA A 96 3.44 -23.39 -17.61
C ALA A 96 3.44 -23.76 -16.12
N HIS A 97 3.69 -22.79 -15.21
CA HIS A 97 4.01 -23.11 -13.81
C HIS A 97 3.06 -22.49 -12.78
N LYS A 98 2.24 -21.51 -13.17
CA LYS A 98 1.34 -20.81 -12.23
C LYS A 98 0.18 -21.72 -11.80
N PRO A 99 -0.04 -21.93 -10.50
CA PRO A 99 -1.25 -22.57 -9.96
C PRO A 99 -2.55 -21.87 -10.39
N GLU A 100 -3.68 -22.57 -10.28
CA GLU A 100 -5.00 -22.02 -10.60
C GLU A 100 -5.40 -20.91 -9.62
N GLU A 101 -5.00 -21.05 -8.35
CA GLU A 101 -5.27 -20.11 -7.25
C GLU A 101 -4.47 -18.81 -7.36
N HIS A 102 -3.53 -18.72 -8.31
CA HIS A 102 -2.76 -17.51 -8.57
C HIS A 102 -3.40 -16.69 -9.69
N GLU A 103 -3.35 -15.38 -9.55
CA GLU A 103 -3.83 -14.41 -10.52
C GLU A 103 -2.67 -13.87 -11.38
N VAL A 104 -2.96 -13.55 -12.64
CA VAL A 104 -2.13 -12.65 -13.47
C VAL A 104 -2.87 -11.33 -13.66
N GLY A 105 -2.16 -10.23 -13.47
CA GLY A 105 -2.66 -8.87 -13.66
C GLY A 105 -1.62 -7.99 -14.35
N PHE A 106 -1.84 -6.67 -14.32
CA PHE A 106 -1.00 -5.72 -15.05
C PHE A 106 -0.30 -4.73 -14.13
N TRP A 107 1.00 -4.52 -14.35
CA TRP A 107 1.78 -3.45 -13.72
C TRP A 107 1.84 -2.25 -14.68
N PHE A 108 1.01 -1.23 -14.42
CA PHE A 108 0.77 -0.07 -15.28
C PHE A 108 1.82 1.03 -15.07
N GLU A 109 3.08 0.66 -15.25
CA GLU A 109 4.18 1.59 -15.46
C GLU A 109 4.60 1.60 -16.91
N MET A 110 4.77 2.79 -17.44
CA MET A 110 5.06 2.99 -18.84
C MET A 110 6.52 2.66 -19.12
N ASN A 111 6.73 1.88 -20.17
CA ASN A 111 8.01 1.58 -20.75
C ASN A 111 7.97 1.87 -22.26
N GLU A 112 9.12 1.80 -22.92
CA GLU A 112 9.23 2.15 -24.33
C GLU A 112 8.36 1.26 -25.23
N MET A 113 8.31 -0.06 -24.95
CA MET A 113 7.50 -1.00 -25.73
C MET A 113 6.00 -0.66 -25.64
N HIS A 114 5.53 -0.29 -24.45
CA HIS A 114 4.15 0.11 -24.21
C HIS A 114 3.79 1.38 -24.99
N CYS A 115 4.62 2.41 -24.87
CA CYS A 115 4.40 3.69 -25.54
C CYS A 115 4.40 3.51 -27.06
N ARG A 116 5.37 2.77 -27.61
CA ARG A 116 5.43 2.44 -29.04
C ARG A 116 4.18 1.68 -29.51
N ALA A 117 3.73 0.68 -28.76
CA ALA A 117 2.53 -0.08 -29.09
C ALA A 117 1.26 0.78 -29.05
N ALA A 118 1.19 1.77 -28.15
CA ALA A 118 0.08 2.71 -28.04
C ALA A 118 0.13 3.87 -29.03
N GLY A 119 1.21 4.02 -29.81
CA GLY A 119 1.44 5.19 -30.65
C GLY A 119 1.57 6.48 -29.83
N VAL A 120 2.13 6.36 -28.62
CA VAL A 120 2.43 7.46 -27.69
C VAL A 120 3.94 7.66 -27.65
N GLU A 121 4.38 8.91 -27.56
CA GLU A 121 5.81 9.24 -27.47
C GLU A 121 6.44 8.67 -26.20
N TRP A 122 7.53 7.91 -26.34
CA TRP A 122 8.37 7.49 -25.23
C TRP A 122 9.27 8.64 -24.76
N ARG A 123 9.34 8.85 -23.45
CA ARG A 123 9.99 10.02 -22.84
C ARG A 123 11.16 9.67 -21.92
N GLY A 124 11.59 8.40 -21.93
CA GLY A 124 12.74 7.93 -21.16
C GLY A 124 14.07 8.45 -21.68
N ARG A 125 15.08 8.40 -20.82
CA ARG A 125 16.47 8.73 -21.21
C ARG A 125 16.94 7.80 -22.35
N PRO A 126 17.83 8.28 -23.24
CA PRO A 126 18.40 7.42 -24.28
C PRO A 126 19.03 6.15 -23.69
N GLY A 127 18.67 4.99 -24.25
CA GLY A 127 19.14 3.67 -23.77
C GLY A 127 18.38 3.11 -22.56
N PHE A 128 17.37 3.81 -22.05
CA PHE A 128 16.48 3.33 -20.99
C PHE A 128 15.14 2.90 -21.61
N GLU A 129 14.92 1.59 -21.71
CA GLU A 129 13.63 1.03 -22.15
C GLU A 129 12.55 1.13 -21.06
N TRP A 130 12.95 1.31 -19.80
CA TRP A 130 12.12 1.75 -18.67
C TRP A 130 12.87 2.84 -17.90
N ASP A 131 12.18 3.88 -17.44
CA ASP A 131 12.80 4.98 -16.71
C ASP A 131 11.90 5.41 -15.56
N HIS A 132 12.40 5.32 -14.32
CA HIS A 132 11.63 5.50 -13.09
C HIS A 132 11.11 6.92 -12.87
N PHE A 133 11.61 7.92 -13.61
CA PHE A 133 11.19 9.30 -13.41
C PHE A 133 9.67 9.49 -13.63
N PRO A 134 9.00 10.31 -12.81
CA PRO A 134 7.54 10.42 -12.83
C PRO A 134 6.93 10.86 -14.17
N LEU A 135 7.61 11.73 -14.90
CA LEU A 135 7.17 12.18 -16.23
C LEU A 135 7.23 11.07 -17.30
N VAL A 136 7.84 9.93 -16.99
CA VAL A 136 8.04 8.81 -17.91
C VAL A 136 7.30 7.56 -17.44
N ALA A 137 7.55 7.11 -16.22
CA ALA A 137 7.04 5.83 -15.70
C ALA A 137 5.53 5.86 -15.40
N PHE A 138 4.95 7.03 -15.12
CA PHE A 138 3.62 7.14 -14.55
C PHE A 138 2.63 7.85 -15.45
N THR A 139 1.35 7.54 -15.24
CA THR A 139 0.21 8.10 -16.00
C THR A 139 0.21 9.63 -16.04
N ILE A 140 0.60 10.26 -14.93
CA ILE A 140 0.71 11.72 -14.81
C ILE A 140 1.71 12.36 -15.80
N GLY A 141 2.66 11.59 -16.36
CA GLY A 141 3.57 12.03 -17.42
C GLY A 141 2.93 12.15 -18.81
N TYR A 142 1.69 11.68 -18.97
CA TYR A 142 0.97 11.61 -20.24
C TYR A 142 -0.30 12.47 -20.20
N THR A 143 -0.76 12.95 -21.35
CA THR A 143 -2.03 13.70 -21.43
C THR A 143 -3.21 12.77 -21.13
N PRO A 144 -4.39 13.28 -20.74
CA PRO A 144 -5.57 12.45 -20.55
C PRO A 144 -5.86 11.50 -21.72
N GLU A 145 -5.72 11.97 -22.97
CA GLU A 145 -5.94 11.17 -24.17
C GLU A 145 -4.87 10.09 -24.34
N GLU A 146 -3.60 10.41 -24.07
CA GLU A 146 -2.51 9.44 -24.09
C GLU A 146 -2.68 8.36 -23.02
N ARG A 147 -3.14 8.73 -21.81
CA ARG A 147 -3.43 7.78 -20.72
C ARG A 147 -4.46 6.74 -21.13
N ILE A 148 -5.55 7.19 -21.77
CA ILE A 148 -6.60 6.31 -22.28
C ILE A 148 -6.04 5.37 -23.36
N LYS A 149 -5.25 5.90 -24.32
CA LYS A 149 -4.59 5.06 -25.34
C LYS A 149 -3.67 4.00 -24.74
N LEU A 150 -2.85 4.38 -23.76
CA LEU A 150 -1.96 3.45 -23.06
C LEU A 150 -2.77 2.37 -22.33
N ALA A 151 -3.85 2.75 -21.66
CA ALA A 151 -4.75 1.84 -20.96
C ALA A 151 -5.41 0.85 -21.93
N ASP A 152 -5.96 1.34 -23.04
CA ASP A 152 -6.60 0.51 -24.07
C ASP A 152 -5.62 -0.49 -24.67
N THR A 153 -4.43 -0.03 -25.04
CA THR A 153 -3.37 -0.88 -25.60
C THR A 153 -2.96 -1.98 -24.62
N ALA A 154 -2.78 -1.64 -23.34
CA ALA A 154 -2.45 -2.65 -22.32
C ALA A 154 -3.55 -3.71 -22.19
N MET A 155 -4.82 -3.29 -22.16
CA MET A 155 -5.96 -4.20 -22.01
C MET A 155 -6.16 -5.10 -23.22
N ILE A 156 -6.04 -4.55 -24.43
CA ILE A 156 -6.13 -5.28 -25.70
C ILE A 156 -5.03 -6.35 -25.76
N GLU A 157 -3.79 -5.95 -25.47
CA GLU A 157 -2.63 -6.83 -25.58
C GLU A 157 -2.67 -7.93 -24.52
N PHE A 158 -3.04 -7.59 -23.28
CA PHE A 158 -3.23 -8.57 -22.23
C PHE A 158 -4.30 -9.60 -22.61
N LYS A 159 -5.45 -9.17 -23.13
CA LYS A 159 -6.50 -10.09 -23.59
C LYS A 159 -6.07 -10.94 -24.78
N ARG A 160 -5.27 -10.39 -25.70
CA ARG A 160 -4.71 -11.16 -26.83
C ARG A 160 -3.86 -12.34 -26.33
N ILE A 161 -3.09 -12.13 -25.26
CA ILE A 161 -2.13 -13.11 -24.72
C ILE A 161 -2.79 -14.10 -23.76
N TRP A 162 -3.68 -13.63 -22.89
CA TRP A 162 -4.28 -14.42 -21.80
C TRP A 162 -5.72 -14.86 -22.07
N GLY A 163 -6.38 -14.30 -23.08
CA GLY A 163 -7.79 -14.58 -23.42
C GLY A 163 -8.82 -13.81 -22.59
N PHE A 164 -8.39 -13.04 -21.59
CA PHE A 164 -9.25 -12.24 -20.71
C PHE A 164 -8.58 -10.90 -20.35
N HIS A 165 -9.35 -9.88 -19.94
CA HIS A 165 -8.78 -8.64 -19.41
C HIS A 165 -8.28 -8.84 -17.96
N PRO A 166 -7.17 -8.20 -17.55
CA PRO A 166 -6.65 -8.32 -16.19
C PRO A 166 -7.69 -7.86 -15.17
N LYS A 167 -7.82 -8.59 -14.06
CA LYS A 167 -8.72 -8.22 -12.96
C LYS A 167 -8.06 -7.31 -11.93
N SER A 168 -6.74 -7.25 -11.97
CA SER A 168 -5.90 -6.50 -11.05
C SER A 168 -4.93 -5.63 -11.84
N VAL A 169 -4.88 -4.34 -11.52
CA VAL A 169 -3.96 -3.38 -12.12
C VAL A 169 -3.27 -2.58 -11.02
N ALA A 170 -1.95 -2.51 -11.02
CA ALA A 170 -1.22 -1.69 -10.05
C ALA A 170 -0.14 -0.86 -10.71
N SER A 171 0.28 0.21 -10.05
CA SER A 171 1.44 1.02 -10.43
C SER A 171 1.86 1.80 -9.20
N TRP A 172 3.11 2.24 -9.10
CA TRP A 172 3.47 3.17 -8.03
C TRP A 172 2.60 4.41 -8.03
N ASN A 173 2.15 4.88 -9.21
CA ASN A 173 1.33 6.07 -9.32
C ASN A 173 0.25 5.95 -10.41
N LEU A 174 -1.01 6.11 -10.00
CA LEU A 174 -2.18 6.08 -10.87
C LEU A 174 -2.99 7.37 -10.74
N ASP A 175 -3.68 7.73 -11.82
CA ASP A 175 -4.55 8.90 -11.87
C ASP A 175 -6.03 8.54 -12.02
N ALA A 176 -6.90 9.45 -11.57
CA ALA A 176 -8.33 9.19 -11.51
C ALA A 176 -8.97 8.95 -12.89
N ILE A 177 -8.42 9.53 -13.97
CA ILE A 177 -8.95 9.35 -15.34
C ILE A 177 -8.70 7.91 -15.80
N THR A 178 -7.46 7.43 -15.66
CA THR A 178 -7.11 6.04 -16.00
C THR A 178 -7.93 5.05 -15.19
N LEU A 179 -8.03 5.26 -13.86
CA LEU A 179 -8.78 4.37 -12.98
C LEU A 179 -10.28 4.32 -13.33
N ALA A 180 -10.89 5.46 -13.62
CA ALA A 180 -12.30 5.52 -14.01
C ALA A 180 -12.53 4.76 -15.32
N HIS A 181 -11.68 5.01 -16.33
CA HIS A 181 -11.76 4.35 -17.62
C HIS A 181 -11.58 2.83 -17.54
N LEU A 182 -10.57 2.36 -16.81
CA LEU A 182 -10.33 0.93 -16.62
C LEU A 182 -11.46 0.23 -15.86
N THR A 183 -12.08 0.94 -14.92
CA THR A 183 -13.24 0.45 -14.18
C THR A 183 -14.47 0.34 -15.07
N GLU A 184 -14.79 1.41 -15.81
CA GLU A 184 -16.05 1.54 -16.57
C GLU A 184 -16.01 0.74 -17.87
N THR A 185 -14.85 0.67 -18.55
CA THR A 185 -14.69 0.02 -19.86
C THR A 185 -14.31 -1.45 -19.75
N TYR A 186 -13.44 -1.80 -18.79
CA TYR A 186 -12.82 -3.13 -18.72
C TYR A 186 -13.25 -3.97 -17.52
N GLY A 187 -13.88 -3.36 -16.51
CA GLY A 187 -14.38 -4.06 -15.33
C GLY A 187 -13.25 -4.62 -14.46
N VAL A 188 -12.19 -3.84 -14.25
CA VAL A 188 -11.12 -4.17 -13.30
C VAL A 188 -11.69 -4.31 -11.88
N ASP A 189 -11.24 -5.32 -11.15
CA ASP A 189 -11.76 -5.66 -9.82
C ASP A 189 -10.99 -5.03 -8.67
N ALA A 190 -9.71 -4.75 -8.85
CA ALA A 190 -8.85 -4.13 -7.85
C ALA A 190 -7.74 -3.28 -8.47
N TYR A 191 -7.38 -2.20 -7.79
CA TYR A 191 -6.17 -1.45 -8.01
C TYR A 191 -5.22 -1.56 -6.84
N ALA A 192 -3.92 -1.36 -7.08
CA ALA A 192 -2.97 -1.13 -6.00
C ALA A 192 -1.97 -0.04 -6.36
N VAL A 193 -1.53 0.69 -5.35
CA VAL A 193 -0.60 1.83 -5.47
C VAL A 193 0.37 1.84 -4.31
N CYS A 194 1.47 2.59 -4.43
CA CYS A 194 2.43 2.70 -3.33
C CYS A 194 1.76 3.26 -2.06
N ARG A 195 2.32 2.92 -0.89
CA ARG A 195 2.09 3.61 0.38
C ARG A 195 2.53 5.08 0.31
N ASP A 196 2.34 5.83 1.40
CA ASP A 196 2.91 7.18 1.46
C ASP A 196 4.42 7.11 1.26
N GLN A 197 4.97 7.98 0.40
CA GLN A 197 6.37 7.98 0.03
C GLN A 197 6.85 9.42 -0.11
N ILE A 198 8.07 9.69 0.34
CA ILE A 198 8.67 11.02 0.33
C ILE A 198 9.96 10.94 -0.48
N ALA A 199 10.04 11.78 -1.52
CA ALA A 199 11.21 11.91 -2.40
C ALA A 199 11.79 10.57 -2.90
N THR A 200 10.92 9.58 -3.15
CA THR A 200 11.30 8.26 -3.66
C THR A 200 11.19 8.31 -5.18
N ASP A 201 12.27 7.97 -5.91
CA ASP A 201 12.30 7.97 -7.38
C ASP A 201 11.75 9.26 -8.04
N GLY A 202 11.96 10.40 -7.38
CA GLY A 202 11.47 11.70 -7.86
C GLY A 202 10.00 12.00 -7.55
N PHE A 203 9.30 11.23 -6.73
CA PHE A 203 7.93 11.57 -6.34
C PHE A 203 7.70 11.56 -4.82
N THR A 204 6.71 12.37 -4.42
CA THR A 204 6.15 12.38 -3.08
C THR A 204 4.64 12.17 -3.16
N ILE A 205 4.14 11.16 -2.46
CA ILE A 205 2.70 10.93 -2.24
C ILE A 205 2.48 10.91 -0.75
N TRP A 206 1.59 11.77 -0.25
CA TRP A 206 1.42 11.98 1.18
C TRP A 206 -0.02 12.30 1.54
N GLY A 207 -0.53 11.72 2.63
CA GLY A 207 -1.87 12.01 3.11
C GLY A 207 -2.96 11.03 2.64
N ALA A 208 -2.62 10.00 1.86
CA ALA A 208 -3.59 9.06 1.32
C ALA A 208 -4.10 8.07 2.40
N PRO A 209 -5.24 7.37 2.19
CA PRO A 209 -5.71 6.36 3.13
C PRO A 209 -4.67 5.25 3.37
N ILE A 210 -4.67 4.67 4.57
CA ILE A 210 -3.62 3.74 5.03
C ILE A 210 -3.77 2.28 4.53
N ALA A 211 -4.96 1.88 4.07
CA ALA A 211 -5.23 0.48 3.69
C ALA A 211 -6.00 0.34 2.36
N GLY A 212 -7.34 0.30 2.35
CA GLY A 212 -8.11 0.08 1.12
C GLY A 212 -9.25 1.08 0.97
N TYR A 213 -9.45 1.65 -0.21
CA TYR A 213 -10.45 2.70 -0.40
C TYR A 213 -11.01 2.77 -1.81
N TYR A 214 -12.21 3.30 -1.97
CA TYR A 214 -12.71 3.72 -3.27
C TYR A 214 -12.24 5.14 -3.58
N PRO A 215 -11.46 5.34 -4.66
CA PRO A 215 -10.96 6.67 -5.01
C PRO A 215 -12.06 7.58 -5.55
N SER A 216 -11.82 8.88 -5.44
CA SER A 216 -12.62 9.91 -6.12
C SER A 216 -12.31 9.97 -7.61
N LYS A 217 -13.33 10.25 -8.42
CA LYS A 217 -13.23 10.58 -9.85
C LYS A 217 -12.39 11.83 -10.13
N THR A 218 -12.20 12.69 -9.12
CA THR A 218 -11.36 13.89 -9.22
C THR A 218 -9.96 13.67 -8.64
N ASN A 219 -9.77 12.66 -7.78
CA ASN A 219 -8.48 12.39 -7.19
C ASN A 219 -8.28 10.94 -6.72
N ALA A 220 -7.34 10.24 -7.37
CA ALA A 220 -7.04 8.84 -7.08
C ALA A 220 -6.42 8.59 -5.70
N TRP A 221 -5.80 9.61 -5.08
CA TRP A 221 -5.19 9.51 -3.76
C TRP A 221 -6.13 9.94 -2.62
N SER A 222 -7.33 10.42 -2.98
CA SER A 222 -8.40 10.75 -2.05
C SER A 222 -9.51 9.71 -2.14
N PRO A 223 -10.07 9.24 -1.01
CA PRO A 223 -11.33 8.51 -1.05
C PRO A 223 -12.45 9.42 -1.57
N ALA A 224 -13.44 8.83 -2.24
CA ALA A 224 -14.67 9.54 -2.57
C ALA A 224 -15.50 9.75 -1.31
N LEU A 225 -15.91 10.99 -1.07
CA LEU A 225 -16.82 11.33 0.02
C LEU A 225 -18.24 10.93 -0.36
N ASP A 226 -18.70 11.37 -1.54
CA ASP A 226 -20.00 11.02 -2.09
C ASP A 226 -19.92 9.88 -3.09
N ARG A 227 -20.90 8.97 -3.03
CA ARG A 227 -20.98 7.81 -3.93
C ARG A 227 -21.04 8.18 -5.42
N LYS A 228 -21.61 9.34 -5.76
CA LYS A 228 -21.67 9.83 -7.15
C LYS A 228 -20.29 10.16 -7.74
N ASN A 229 -19.34 10.53 -6.87
CA ASN A 229 -17.97 10.87 -7.23
C ASN A 229 -17.04 9.67 -7.11
N GLN A 230 -17.57 8.49 -6.75
CA GLN A 230 -16.80 7.29 -6.50
C GLN A 230 -16.45 6.55 -7.79
N ILE A 231 -15.19 6.13 -7.92
CA ILE A 231 -14.80 5.05 -8.83
C ILE A 231 -15.10 3.73 -8.12
N SER A 232 -15.90 2.86 -8.74
CA SER A 232 -16.48 1.67 -8.08
C SER A 232 -15.52 0.50 -7.86
N THR A 233 -14.22 0.69 -8.10
CA THR A 233 -13.18 -0.31 -7.91
C THR A 233 -12.19 0.19 -6.85
N PRO A 234 -11.88 -0.62 -5.81
CA PRO A 234 -11.04 -0.18 -4.71
C PRO A 234 -9.56 -0.12 -5.12
N ILE A 235 -8.84 0.79 -4.49
CA ILE A 235 -7.38 0.83 -4.41
C ILE A 235 -6.94 0.20 -3.09
N PHE A 236 -5.88 -0.60 -3.13
CA PHE A 236 -5.17 -1.13 -1.96
C PHE A 236 -3.75 -0.54 -1.85
N ARG A 237 -3.34 -0.15 -0.63
CA ARG A 237 -1.99 0.39 -0.34
C ARG A 237 -0.96 -0.72 -0.25
N MET A 238 0.10 -0.64 -1.06
CA MET A 238 1.13 -1.66 -1.11
C MET A 238 2.23 -1.48 -0.05
N LEU A 239 3.00 -2.56 0.10
CA LEU A 239 4.31 -2.65 0.73
C LEU A 239 4.28 -2.55 2.26
N GLY A 240 3.46 -3.39 2.90
CA GLY A 240 3.16 -3.45 4.34
C GLY A 240 3.94 -2.47 5.21
N GLN A 241 3.47 -1.23 5.26
CA GLN A 241 4.15 -0.09 5.86
C GLN A 241 4.11 -0.15 7.39
N ASP A 242 5.25 0.08 8.04
CA ASP A 242 5.27 0.27 9.50
C ASP A 242 4.40 1.48 9.91
N PRO A 243 3.39 1.31 10.78
CA PRO A 243 2.57 2.42 11.25
C PRO A 243 3.31 3.35 12.22
N VAL A 244 4.42 2.93 12.84
CA VAL A 244 5.07 3.70 13.91
C VAL A 244 6.16 4.61 13.36
N TYR A 245 7.22 4.07 12.78
CA TYR A 245 8.44 4.82 12.46
C TYR A 245 8.54 5.26 11.01
N TYR A 246 7.80 4.61 10.11
CA TYR A 246 7.82 4.99 8.70
C TYR A 246 7.47 6.48 8.52
N TYR A 247 6.51 6.99 9.29
CA TYR A 247 6.08 8.39 9.25
C TYR A 247 7.25 9.37 9.39
N ASP A 248 8.22 9.06 10.26
CA ASP A 248 9.37 9.89 10.56
C ASP A 248 10.59 9.61 9.67
N ASN A 249 10.49 8.63 8.76
CA ASN A 249 11.57 8.14 7.89
C ASN A 249 12.86 7.83 8.67
N ARG A 250 12.69 7.28 9.89
CA ARG A 250 13.79 6.88 10.77
C ARG A 250 13.29 5.87 11.80
N SER A 251 13.88 4.69 11.77
CA SER A 251 13.71 3.70 12.83
C SER A 251 14.94 3.65 13.71
N ARG A 252 14.74 3.52 15.02
CA ARG A 252 15.81 3.18 15.97
C ARG A 252 15.70 1.71 16.31
N LEU A 253 16.79 0.98 16.09
CA LEU A 253 16.89 -0.42 16.47
C LEU A 253 17.27 -0.55 17.96
N PRO A 254 17.06 -1.73 18.58
CA PRO A 254 17.36 -1.94 20.00
C PRO A 254 18.83 -1.70 20.38
N ASP A 255 19.77 -1.82 19.44
CA ASP A 255 21.19 -1.52 19.63
C ASP A 255 21.52 0.00 19.54
N GLY A 256 20.51 0.84 19.36
CA GLY A 256 20.62 2.29 19.22
C GLY A 256 20.93 2.76 17.80
N LYS A 257 21.17 1.86 16.84
CA LYS A 257 21.42 2.23 15.44
C LYS A 257 20.18 2.87 14.83
N VAL A 258 20.37 3.96 14.11
CA VAL A 258 19.32 4.62 13.32
C VAL A 258 19.37 4.10 11.89
N VAL A 259 18.26 3.57 11.40
CA VAL A 259 18.06 3.11 10.03
C VAL A 259 17.22 4.14 9.29
N ARG A 260 17.60 4.45 8.04
CA ARG A 260 16.92 5.40 7.13
C ARG A 260 16.49 4.71 5.84
N GLU A 261 16.37 3.39 5.89
CA GLU A 261 15.74 2.58 4.85
C GLU A 261 14.22 2.61 5.06
N PRO A 262 13.42 2.22 4.07
CA PRO A 262 11.99 2.07 4.27
C PRO A 262 11.67 1.01 5.35
N ASP A 263 10.73 1.34 6.24
CA ASP A 263 10.19 0.42 7.25
C ASP A 263 8.94 -0.29 6.70
N THR A 264 9.12 -1.51 6.19
CA THR A 264 8.19 -2.19 5.30
C THR A 264 8.35 -3.71 5.36
N MET A 265 7.29 -4.43 4.99
CA MET A 265 7.32 -5.88 4.80
C MET A 265 8.09 -6.35 3.57
N GLU A 266 8.56 -5.45 2.70
CA GLU A 266 9.40 -5.79 1.54
C GLU A 266 10.67 -6.57 1.98
N PRO A 267 10.86 -7.81 1.51
CA PRO A 267 11.95 -8.71 1.91
C PRO A 267 13.38 -8.20 1.69
N VAL A 268 13.58 -7.15 0.89
CA VAL A 268 14.91 -6.63 0.56
C VAL A 268 15.44 -5.67 1.65
N TRP A 269 14.56 -5.03 2.41
CA TRP A 269 14.92 -4.03 3.41
C TRP A 269 15.20 -4.63 4.79
N THR A 270 15.94 -3.90 5.63
CA THR A 270 16.29 -4.33 7.00
C THR A 270 15.06 -4.68 7.82
N SER A 271 13.97 -3.93 7.67
CA SER A 271 12.69 -4.16 8.36
C SER A 271 12.04 -5.49 7.95
N GLY A 272 11.86 -5.74 6.65
CA GLY A 272 11.30 -6.99 6.13
C GLY A 272 12.14 -8.25 6.45
N LYS A 273 13.44 -8.07 6.72
CA LYS A 273 14.35 -9.14 7.19
C LYS A 273 14.28 -9.40 8.70
N SER A 274 13.71 -8.48 9.48
CA SER A 274 13.63 -8.62 10.94
C SER A 274 12.49 -9.55 11.36
N PRO A 275 12.78 -10.69 12.03
CA PRO A 275 11.73 -11.59 12.53
C PRO A 275 10.83 -10.92 13.58
N VAL A 276 11.35 -9.92 14.30
CA VAL A 276 10.57 -9.13 15.27
C VAL A 276 9.56 -8.26 14.53
N PHE A 277 10.01 -7.50 13.54
CA PHE A 277 9.15 -6.64 12.74
C PHE A 277 8.06 -7.43 12.02
N VAL A 278 8.44 -8.50 11.32
CA VAL A 278 7.51 -9.38 10.61
C VAL A 278 6.42 -9.92 11.55
N ARG A 279 6.82 -10.38 12.74
CA ARG A 279 5.86 -10.90 13.73
C ARG A 279 4.92 -9.81 14.25
N GLU A 280 5.44 -8.67 14.67
CA GLU A 280 4.61 -7.61 15.24
C GLU A 280 3.68 -6.98 14.19
N PHE A 281 4.16 -6.79 12.96
CA PHE A 281 3.34 -6.29 11.85
C PHE A 281 2.20 -7.25 11.50
N LEU A 282 2.51 -8.55 11.32
CA LEU A 282 1.49 -9.55 11.02
C LEU A 282 0.49 -9.71 12.17
N LYS A 283 0.94 -9.63 13.42
CA LYS A 283 0.08 -9.63 14.60
C LYS A 283 -0.84 -8.40 14.64
N MET A 284 -0.34 -7.22 14.30
CA MET A 284 -1.19 -6.03 14.19
C MET A 284 -2.31 -6.24 13.17
N ILE A 285 -2.00 -6.75 11.98
CA ILE A 285 -3.01 -6.97 10.95
C ILE A 285 -4.00 -8.07 11.34
N ALA A 286 -3.54 -9.16 11.95
CA ALA A 286 -4.37 -10.34 12.24
C ALA A 286 -5.18 -10.23 13.54
N GLU A 287 -4.64 -9.58 14.57
CA GLU A 287 -5.13 -9.72 15.95
C GLU A 287 -5.45 -8.37 16.63
N ALA A 288 -4.75 -7.29 16.28
CA ALA A 288 -4.96 -6.01 16.96
C ALA A 288 -6.37 -5.43 16.68
N PRO A 289 -6.92 -4.62 17.61
CA PRO A 289 -8.17 -3.93 17.38
C PRO A 289 -8.15 -3.20 16.04
N THR A 290 -9.15 -3.47 15.20
CA THR A 290 -9.37 -2.70 13.97
C THR A 290 -10.85 -2.40 13.82
N MET A 291 -11.16 -1.48 12.93
CA MET A 291 -12.53 -1.11 12.59
C MET A 291 -13.12 -2.13 11.60
N GLU A 292 -13.61 -1.70 10.44
CA GLU A 292 -14.30 -2.57 9.50
C GLU A 292 -13.35 -3.33 8.57
N PHE A 293 -12.17 -2.75 8.28
CA PHE A 293 -11.22 -3.31 7.32
C PHE A 293 -9.75 -3.15 7.75
N GLY A 294 -9.02 -4.27 7.72
CA GLY A 294 -7.57 -4.32 7.89
C GLY A 294 -6.91 -4.93 6.65
N TYR A 295 -5.81 -4.34 6.19
CA TYR A 295 -5.14 -4.76 4.97
C TYR A 295 -3.63 -4.67 5.05
N ALA A 296 -2.95 -5.62 4.42
CA ALA A 296 -1.54 -5.52 4.08
C ALA A 296 -1.24 -6.18 2.73
N GLN A 297 -0.14 -5.76 2.12
CA GLN A 297 0.46 -6.46 0.99
C GLN A 297 1.88 -6.91 1.35
N LEU A 298 2.17 -8.17 1.03
CA LEU A 298 3.50 -8.78 1.03
C LEU A 298 3.90 -9.14 -0.41
N GLY A 299 5.19 -9.41 -0.63
CA GLY A 299 5.74 -9.74 -1.95
C GLY A 299 6.83 -8.75 -2.36
N GLN A 300 7.43 -8.98 -3.53
CA GLN A 300 8.58 -8.20 -4.00
C GLN A 300 8.62 -8.17 -5.53
N GLU A 301 9.10 -7.07 -6.09
CA GLU A 301 9.41 -6.98 -7.53
C GLU A 301 10.61 -7.83 -7.94
N ASN A 302 10.61 -8.26 -9.20
CA ASN A 302 11.74 -9.01 -9.77
C ASN A 302 12.94 -8.13 -10.15
N SER A 303 12.80 -6.79 -10.12
CA SER A 303 13.90 -5.85 -10.32
C SER A 303 14.96 -5.95 -9.22
N PHE A 304 14.61 -6.47 -8.04
CA PHE A 304 15.59 -6.85 -7.03
C PHE A 304 16.10 -8.29 -7.27
N PRO A 305 17.43 -8.50 -7.32
CA PRO A 305 18.02 -9.83 -7.43
C PRO A 305 17.56 -10.78 -6.31
N TRP A 306 17.40 -12.07 -6.63
CA TRP A 306 16.99 -13.08 -5.65
C TRP A 306 17.83 -13.10 -4.36
N PRO A 307 19.18 -13.00 -4.41
CA PRO A 307 19.99 -13.00 -3.18
C PRO A 307 19.60 -11.93 -2.16
N GLU A 308 19.03 -10.80 -2.59
CA GLU A 308 18.67 -9.70 -1.67
C GLU A 308 17.44 -10.00 -0.84
N MET A 309 16.53 -10.84 -1.34
CA MET A 309 15.26 -11.21 -0.70
C MET A 309 15.23 -12.65 -0.15
N ALA A 310 16.20 -13.49 -0.52
CA ALA A 310 16.18 -14.93 -0.26
C ALA A 310 16.05 -15.28 1.24
N GLU A 311 16.68 -14.50 2.11
CA GLU A 311 16.65 -14.72 3.56
C GLU A 311 15.27 -14.44 4.18
N ALA A 312 14.53 -13.47 3.64
CA ALA A 312 13.29 -12.99 4.25
C ALA A 312 12.02 -13.52 3.59
N TYR A 313 12.03 -13.78 2.27
CA TYR A 313 10.82 -14.15 1.54
C TYR A 313 10.19 -15.45 2.08
N GLY A 314 11.00 -16.51 2.24
CA GLY A 314 10.55 -17.80 2.78
C GLY A 314 9.88 -17.69 4.16
N PRO A 315 10.60 -17.18 5.18
CA PRO A 315 10.05 -17.01 6.53
C PRO A 315 8.77 -16.15 6.58
N GLN A 316 8.67 -15.10 5.75
CA GLN A 316 7.44 -14.31 5.67
C GLN A 316 6.26 -15.13 5.11
N MET A 317 6.48 -15.94 4.07
CA MET A 317 5.44 -16.80 3.51
C MET A 317 5.02 -17.89 4.49
N GLU A 318 5.95 -18.48 5.23
CA GLU A 318 5.65 -19.44 6.29
C GLU A 318 4.74 -18.82 7.37
N ALA A 319 5.09 -17.62 7.85
CA ALA A 319 4.29 -16.89 8.84
C ALA A 319 2.88 -16.56 8.32
N LEU A 320 2.77 -16.11 7.06
CA LEU A 320 1.48 -15.84 6.42
C LEU A 320 0.64 -17.11 6.27
N ALA A 321 1.25 -18.24 5.91
CA ALA A 321 0.57 -19.52 5.80
C ALA A 321 0.01 -19.98 7.15
N ALA A 322 0.75 -19.78 8.24
CA ALA A 322 0.27 -20.07 9.59
C ALA A 322 -0.96 -19.22 9.96
N LEU A 323 -0.99 -17.93 9.61
CA LEU A 323 -2.15 -17.07 9.83
C LEU A 323 -3.37 -17.50 9.01
N ARG A 324 -3.15 -17.87 7.75
CA ARG A 324 -4.22 -18.41 6.89
C ARG A 324 -4.81 -19.69 7.47
N GLN A 325 -3.96 -20.63 7.92
CA GLN A 325 -4.42 -21.90 8.49
C GLN A 325 -5.25 -21.70 9.77
N LYS A 326 -4.91 -20.69 10.57
CA LYS A 326 -5.70 -20.27 11.75
C LYS A 326 -7.03 -19.59 11.38
N GLY A 327 -7.19 -19.16 10.13
CA GLY A 327 -8.35 -18.38 9.69
C GLY A 327 -8.35 -16.93 10.19
N SER A 328 -7.19 -16.42 10.67
CA SER A 328 -7.08 -15.08 11.25
C SER A 328 -7.19 -13.96 10.21
N VAL A 329 -6.86 -14.26 8.96
CA VAL A 329 -6.92 -13.34 7.82
C VAL A 329 -7.35 -14.08 6.56
N HIS A 330 -8.01 -13.36 5.65
CA HIS A 330 -8.17 -13.78 4.27
C HIS A 330 -6.84 -13.59 3.52
N VAL A 331 -6.24 -14.68 3.06
CA VAL A 331 -5.12 -14.63 2.12
C VAL A 331 -5.64 -14.97 0.74
N GLU A 332 -5.67 -13.99 -0.14
CA GLU A 332 -6.39 -14.03 -1.42
C GLU A 332 -5.56 -13.36 -2.52
N THR A 333 -5.95 -13.58 -3.77
CA THR A 333 -5.47 -12.76 -4.90
C THR A 333 -6.00 -11.33 -4.76
N MET A 334 -5.33 -10.37 -5.41
CA MET A 334 -5.71 -8.96 -5.36
C MET A 334 -7.12 -8.75 -5.94
N GLY A 335 -7.44 -9.43 -7.04
CA GLY A 335 -8.75 -9.38 -7.67
C GLY A 335 -9.86 -9.98 -6.78
N ASP A 336 -9.56 -11.08 -6.07
CA ASP A 336 -10.51 -11.65 -5.09
C ASP A 336 -10.76 -10.69 -3.93
N SER A 337 -9.70 -10.06 -3.41
CA SER A 337 -9.83 -9.02 -2.38
C SER A 337 -10.65 -7.83 -2.87
N GLY A 338 -10.46 -7.40 -4.12
CA GLY A 338 -11.29 -6.36 -4.74
C GLY A 338 -12.77 -6.75 -4.83
N ARG A 339 -13.07 -7.98 -5.26
CA ARG A 339 -14.45 -8.50 -5.31
C ARG A 339 -15.08 -8.63 -3.92
N ARG A 340 -14.31 -9.08 -2.92
CA ARG A 340 -14.74 -9.13 -1.51
C ARG A 340 -15.05 -7.73 -1.00
N PHE A 341 -14.14 -6.78 -1.19
CA PHE A 341 -14.31 -5.41 -0.78
C PHE A 341 -15.57 -4.78 -1.38
N LYS A 342 -15.83 -5.00 -2.68
CA LYS A 342 -17.06 -4.57 -3.39
C LYS A 342 -18.35 -5.19 -2.88
N ARG A 343 -18.30 -6.44 -2.40
CA ARG A 343 -19.46 -7.10 -1.81
C ARG A 343 -19.74 -6.61 -0.39
N THR A 344 -18.69 -6.32 0.37
CA THR A 344 -18.79 -5.95 1.79
C THR A 344 -19.11 -4.47 1.96
N PHE A 345 -18.48 -3.58 1.19
CA PHE A 345 -18.50 -2.14 1.43
C PHE A 345 -19.12 -1.36 0.27
N ARG A 346 -20.07 -0.46 0.58
CA ARG A 346 -20.71 0.41 -0.42
C ARG A 346 -19.90 1.68 -0.72
N SER A 347 -19.07 2.10 0.24
CA SER A 347 -18.17 3.24 0.21
C SER A 347 -16.90 2.88 0.99
N THR A 348 -15.88 3.74 0.98
CA THR A 348 -14.64 3.48 1.72
C THR A 348 -14.97 3.24 3.22
N PRO A 349 -14.62 2.06 3.77
CA PRO A 349 -14.94 1.71 5.15
C PRO A 349 -14.05 2.46 6.13
N ILE A 350 -14.48 2.47 7.40
CA ILE A 350 -13.65 2.95 8.50
C ILE A 350 -12.58 1.90 8.81
N GLN A 351 -11.35 2.36 9.03
CA GLN A 351 -10.15 1.53 9.12
C GLN A 351 -9.29 2.01 10.28
N SER A 352 -8.53 1.09 10.88
CA SER A 352 -7.47 1.47 11.80
C SER A 352 -6.31 0.48 11.80
N GLN A 353 -5.11 1.00 11.97
CA GLN A 353 -3.91 0.21 12.25
C GLN A 353 -3.45 0.58 13.66
N VAL A 354 -3.44 -0.40 14.56
CA VAL A 354 -3.26 -0.22 16.01
C VAL A 354 -2.03 -1.00 16.44
N GLN A 355 -0.88 -0.34 16.47
CA GLN A 355 0.40 -0.93 16.84
C GLN A 355 0.73 -0.54 18.28
N LEU A 356 0.37 -1.40 19.24
CA LEU A 356 0.55 -1.17 20.69
C LEU A 356 1.82 -1.80 21.27
N ALA A 357 2.62 -2.45 20.43
CA ALA A 357 3.96 -2.91 20.77
C ALA A 357 4.97 -2.25 19.83
N ASP A 358 6.17 -2.02 20.32
CA ASP A 358 7.23 -1.48 19.48
C ASP A 358 7.55 -2.44 18.32
N PRO A 359 7.50 -2.00 17.05
CA PRO A 359 7.63 -2.89 15.90
C PRO A 359 9.04 -3.49 15.76
N PHE A 360 10.06 -2.87 16.38
CA PHE A 360 11.44 -3.38 16.37
C PHE A 360 11.89 -3.94 17.71
N GLY A 361 10.99 -3.99 18.70
CA GLY A 361 11.26 -4.53 20.03
C GLY A 361 12.07 -3.60 20.93
N ASN A 362 12.04 -2.28 20.69
CA ASN A 362 12.64 -1.34 21.64
C ASN A 362 11.88 -1.37 22.97
N VAL A 363 12.60 -1.55 24.08
CA VAL A 363 12.02 -1.61 25.44
C VAL A 363 12.33 -0.39 26.29
N GLU A 364 13.44 0.31 26.02
CA GLU A 364 13.85 1.49 26.81
C GLU A 364 13.10 2.76 26.40
N SER A 365 12.71 2.87 25.14
CA SER A 365 11.96 4.01 24.59
C SER A 365 11.00 3.50 23.52
N PRO A 366 10.01 2.66 23.91
CA PRO A 366 9.06 2.10 22.96
C PRO A 366 8.23 3.21 22.35
N GLU A 367 8.00 3.12 21.04
CA GLU A 367 7.03 3.96 20.36
C GLU A 367 5.91 3.09 19.77
N THR A 368 4.69 3.62 19.82
CA THR A 368 3.47 2.94 19.38
C THR A 368 2.58 3.95 18.67
N SER A 369 1.67 3.49 17.83
CA SER A 369 0.82 4.38 17.03
C SER A 369 -0.56 3.77 16.78
N ILE A 370 -1.54 4.66 16.71
CA ILE A 370 -2.92 4.35 16.37
C ILE A 370 -3.32 5.23 15.19
N TRP A 371 -3.33 4.62 14.01
CA TRP A 371 -3.88 5.24 12.81
C TRP A 371 -5.38 5.00 12.72
N TYR A 372 -6.11 6.06 12.43
CA TYR A 372 -7.52 6.03 12.07
C TYR A 372 -7.68 6.53 10.63
N GLY A 373 -8.53 5.86 9.84
CA GLY A 373 -8.87 6.27 8.49
C GLY A 373 -10.36 6.12 8.21
N SER A 374 -10.94 7.10 7.53
CA SER A 374 -12.28 7.07 6.97
C SER A 374 -12.29 7.71 5.58
N ARG A 375 -13.44 7.72 4.91
CA ARG A 375 -13.60 8.50 3.66
C ARG A 375 -13.50 10.01 3.85
N PHE A 376 -13.50 10.52 5.08
CA PHE A 376 -13.51 11.96 5.37
C PHE A 376 -12.15 12.49 5.81
N TYR A 377 -11.40 11.69 6.55
CA TYR A 377 -10.07 12.05 7.04
C TYR A 377 -9.28 10.81 7.49
N ARG A 378 -7.98 10.97 7.61
CA ARG A 378 -7.11 10.12 8.43
C ARG A 378 -6.48 10.92 9.56
N ALA A 379 -6.11 10.23 10.62
CA ALA A 379 -5.45 10.80 11.78
C ALA A 379 -4.50 9.77 12.40
N ASP A 380 -3.43 10.25 13.03
CA ASP A 380 -2.51 9.39 13.77
C ASP A 380 -2.25 9.91 15.18
N LEU A 381 -2.57 9.08 16.16
CA LEU A 381 -2.19 9.25 17.55
C LEU A 381 -0.91 8.45 17.81
N HIS A 382 0.21 9.16 17.86
CA HIS A 382 1.51 8.58 18.17
C HIS A 382 1.79 8.65 19.67
N ILE A 383 2.42 7.62 20.20
CA ILE A 383 2.68 7.47 21.63
C ILE A 383 4.17 7.17 21.80
N LYS A 384 4.89 8.10 22.42
CA LYS A 384 6.31 7.97 22.75
C LYS A 384 6.46 7.91 24.26
N GLY A 385 6.69 6.71 24.81
CA GLY A 385 6.58 6.47 26.25
C GLY A 385 5.17 6.86 26.75
N ASP A 386 5.09 7.73 27.76
CA ASP A 386 3.81 8.20 28.34
C ASP A 386 3.21 9.43 27.64
N PHE A 387 3.76 9.85 26.48
CA PHE A 387 3.35 11.07 25.78
C PHE A 387 2.57 10.73 24.49
N PRO A 388 1.22 10.69 24.55
CA PRO A 388 0.39 10.62 23.36
C PRO A 388 0.28 12.01 22.69
N TYR A 389 0.43 12.07 21.38
CA TYR A 389 0.20 13.27 20.59
C TYR A 389 -0.32 12.95 19.19
N LEU A 390 -1.18 13.83 18.67
CA LEU A 390 -1.60 13.76 17.28
C LEU A 390 -0.42 14.22 16.41
N ARG A 391 -0.01 13.44 15.41
CA ARG A 391 1.06 13.82 14.47
C ARG A 391 0.62 13.93 13.01
N ASP A 392 -0.49 13.32 12.64
CA ASP A 392 -1.12 13.50 11.32
C ASP A 392 -2.61 13.80 11.51
N LEU A 393 -3.13 14.75 10.73
CA LEU A 393 -4.56 14.93 10.49
C LEU A 393 -4.73 15.43 9.06
N THR A 394 -5.23 14.57 8.19
CA THR A 394 -5.44 14.87 6.77
C THR A 394 -6.90 14.69 6.41
N VAL A 395 -7.52 15.70 5.81
CA VAL A 395 -8.93 15.68 5.38
C VAL A 395 -9.04 15.46 3.88
N TYR A 396 -10.19 14.94 3.45
CA TYR A 396 -10.49 14.62 2.06
C TYR A 396 -11.63 15.50 1.53
N ASP A 397 -11.62 15.79 0.23
CA ASP A 397 -12.65 16.59 -0.44
C ASP A 397 -12.79 16.16 -1.90
N ASP A 398 -14.02 15.83 -2.33
CA ASP A 398 -14.33 15.46 -3.71
C ASP A 398 -14.04 16.60 -4.72
N ARG A 399 -13.89 17.84 -4.24
CA ARG A 399 -13.56 19.02 -5.06
C ARG A 399 -12.07 19.28 -5.16
N PHE A 400 -11.22 18.49 -4.50
CA PHE A 400 -9.77 18.66 -4.53
C PHE A 400 -9.16 17.82 -5.67
N PRO A 401 -8.88 18.41 -6.84
CA PRO A 401 -8.38 17.64 -7.98
C PRO A 401 -6.97 17.10 -7.69
N GLN A 402 -6.71 15.90 -8.18
CA GLN A 402 -5.36 15.35 -8.18
C GLN A 402 -4.42 16.28 -8.94
N PRO A 403 -3.21 16.54 -8.41
CA PRO A 403 -2.18 17.21 -9.20
C PRO A 403 -1.93 16.45 -10.51
N PHE A 404 -1.84 17.18 -11.61
CA PHE A 404 -1.68 16.64 -12.98
C PHE A 404 -2.91 15.85 -13.49
N LEU A 405 -4.11 16.06 -12.93
CA LEU A 405 -5.32 15.41 -13.43
C LEU A 405 -5.58 15.74 -14.91
N GLY A 406 -5.65 17.04 -15.25
CA GLY A 406 -5.96 17.52 -16.61
C GLY A 406 -4.74 17.86 -17.46
N THR A 407 -3.53 17.76 -16.93
CA THR A 407 -2.29 18.13 -17.62
C THR A 407 -1.21 17.10 -17.35
N ALA A 408 -0.34 16.89 -18.35
CA ALA A 408 0.81 16.02 -18.20
C ALA A 408 1.95 16.75 -17.49
N THR A 409 2.58 16.13 -16.50
CA THR A 409 3.80 16.68 -15.89
C THR A 409 5.00 16.53 -16.82
N ARG A 410 5.92 17.48 -16.73
CA ARG A 410 7.26 17.41 -17.33
C ARG A 410 8.36 17.54 -16.26
N GLN A 411 7.97 17.44 -15.00
CA GLN A 411 8.87 17.58 -13.86
C GLN A 411 9.48 16.21 -13.53
N HIS A 412 10.78 16.20 -13.24
CA HIS A 412 11.46 15.04 -12.67
C HIS A 412 11.08 14.80 -11.20
N GLU A 413 10.67 15.87 -10.52
CA GLU A 413 10.23 15.83 -9.14
C GLU A 413 8.77 16.25 -9.04
N VAL A 414 7.91 15.40 -8.47
CA VAL A 414 6.48 15.68 -8.31
C VAL A 414 6.01 15.48 -6.89
N GLN A 415 4.99 16.24 -6.49
CA GLN A 415 4.33 16.09 -5.20
C GLN A 415 2.82 15.98 -5.37
N GLN A 416 2.25 14.94 -4.77
CA GLN A 416 0.82 14.69 -4.67
C GLN A 416 0.46 14.54 -3.19
N ARG A 417 0.18 15.68 -2.56
CA ARG A 417 -0.16 15.76 -1.13
C ARG A 417 -1.65 16.05 -0.96
N MET A 418 -2.27 15.37 0.01
CA MET A 418 -3.67 15.63 0.38
C MET A 418 -3.78 16.84 1.32
N LEU A 419 -5.00 17.21 1.69
CA LEU A 419 -5.28 18.41 2.48
C LEU A 419 -4.96 18.17 3.96
N ALA A 420 -3.73 18.46 4.37
CA ALA A 420 -3.32 18.33 5.77
C ALA A 420 -3.84 19.50 6.64
N VAL A 421 -4.49 19.15 7.75
CA VAL A 421 -4.77 20.05 8.88
C VAL A 421 -3.62 19.99 9.90
N LEU A 422 -2.99 18.82 10.03
CA LEU A 422 -1.75 18.61 10.76
C LEU A 422 -0.82 17.70 9.94
N ASP A 423 0.38 18.18 9.67
CA ASP A 423 1.46 17.41 9.03
C ASP A 423 2.71 17.49 9.90
N GLY A 424 2.80 16.60 10.89
CA GLY A 424 3.91 16.54 11.83
C GLY A 424 5.25 16.37 11.12
N TYR A 425 5.33 15.58 10.05
CA TYR A 425 6.57 15.35 9.32
C TYR A 425 7.09 16.62 8.62
N HIS A 426 6.22 17.30 7.85
CA HIS A 426 6.66 18.46 7.07
C HIS A 426 6.72 19.76 7.88
N TRP A 427 6.06 19.83 9.04
CA TRP A 427 5.98 21.05 9.84
C TRP A 427 6.85 21.02 11.11
N SER A 428 7.43 19.87 11.47
CA SER A 428 8.47 19.81 12.49
C SER A 428 9.80 20.31 11.91
N THR A 429 10.06 21.62 12.08
CA THR A 429 11.35 22.25 11.75
C THR A 429 12.44 21.90 12.75
#